data_AF-A0A521HLW8-F1
#
_entry.id   AF-A0A521HLW8-F1
#
_cell.length_a   1.000
_cell.length_b   1.000
_cell.length_c   1.000
_cell.angle_alpha   90.00
_cell.angle_beta   90.00
_cell.angle_gamma   90.00
#
_symmetry.space_group_name_H-M   'P 1'
#
loop_
_entity.id
_entity.type
_entity.pdbx_description
1 polymer ?
#
loop_
_entity_poly.entity_id
_entity_poly.type
_entity_poly.pdbx_seq_one_letter_code
_entity_poly.pdbx_strand_id
1 'polypeptide(L)'
;AERGNKPHAFCSTGCGERVTEVNGGVGGGSGTYPGNSNWVRSPDGNQGSFEVWNQMKGEMARAIFYMAIRYEGGVDPTSGQNEPQLELTDIRGDIVQINNYSQTAYMGLLADLLAWHQADPPSAAEVARNDLIMSFQGNRNPFVDHPEWATRALFESVNPAVCELGGNDLIFADGFEVFVP
;
A
#
# COMPACT_ATOMS: atom_id res chain seq x y z
N ALA A 1 15.72 10.35 -6.08
CA ALA A 1 14.86 9.15 -5.92
C ALA A 1 13.85 9.11 -7.05
N GLU A 2 13.76 8.01 -7.80
CA GLU A 2 13.00 7.98 -9.07
C GLU A 2 11.50 7.69 -8.91
N ARG A 3 11.10 7.08 -7.79
CA ARG A 3 9.69 6.86 -7.43
C ARG A 3 8.93 8.18 -7.33
N GLY A 4 9.50 9.18 -6.64
CA GLY A 4 8.86 10.49 -6.44
C GLY A 4 7.45 10.36 -5.86
N ASN A 5 6.52 11.19 -6.33
CA ASN A 5 5.10 11.14 -5.99
C ASN A 5 4.25 10.53 -7.11
N LYS A 6 4.79 9.52 -7.81
CA LYS A 6 4.04 8.76 -8.82
C LYS A 6 3.09 7.79 -8.14
N PRO A 7 1.88 7.59 -8.69
CA PRO A 7 1.00 6.55 -8.20
C PRO A 7 1.56 5.17 -8.50
N HIS A 8 1.32 4.22 -7.59
CA HIS A 8 1.51 2.80 -7.87
C HIS A 8 0.47 2.34 -8.89
N ALA A 9 0.95 1.83 -10.02
CA ALA A 9 0.14 1.40 -11.15
C ALA A 9 0.98 0.52 -12.08
N PHE A 10 0.33 -0.30 -12.91
CA PHE A 10 1.01 -0.94 -14.04
C PHE A 10 1.57 0.11 -15.02
N CYS A 11 2.70 -0.23 -15.62
CA CYS A 11 3.51 0.64 -16.45
C CYS A 11 3.92 -0.09 -17.75
N SER A 12 2.93 -0.53 -18.52
CA SER A 12 3.14 -1.32 -19.75
C SER A 12 3.48 -0.49 -21.00
N THR A 13 3.37 0.85 -20.94
CA THR A 13 3.63 1.75 -22.08
C THR A 13 4.33 3.03 -21.64
N GLY A 14 5.42 3.38 -22.34
CA GLY A 14 6.16 4.62 -22.11
C GLY A 14 6.97 4.64 -20.82
N CYS A 15 7.37 3.47 -20.32
CA CYS A 15 8.03 3.32 -19.04
C CYS A 15 9.52 3.01 -19.21
N GLY A 16 10.34 3.66 -18.38
CA GLY A 16 11.76 3.35 -18.27
C GLY A 16 11.99 2.22 -17.30
N GLU A 17 12.82 1.26 -17.69
CA GLU A 17 13.24 0.13 -16.85
C GLU A 17 14.22 0.60 -15.76
N ARG A 18 14.08 0.02 -14.56
CA ARG A 18 15.02 0.12 -13.44
C ARG A 18 15.29 -1.27 -12.89
N VAL A 19 16.36 -1.86 -13.41
CA VAL A 19 16.82 -3.20 -13.02
C VAL A 19 17.12 -3.23 -11.53
N THR A 20 16.53 -4.19 -10.83
CA THR A 20 16.85 -4.44 -9.42
C THR A 20 18.26 -5.03 -9.29
N GLU A 21 18.89 -4.86 -8.13
CA GLU A 21 20.10 -5.62 -7.83
C GLU A 21 19.73 -7.05 -7.42
N VAL A 22 20.65 -8.00 -7.65
CA VAL A 22 20.46 -9.37 -7.17
C VAL A 22 20.62 -9.38 -5.65
N ASN A 23 19.59 -9.82 -4.93
CA ASN A 23 19.60 -10.00 -3.49
C ASN A 23 18.97 -11.35 -3.13
N GLY A 24 19.66 -12.15 -2.31
CA GLY A 24 19.17 -13.48 -1.91
C GLY A 24 18.96 -14.45 -3.09
N GLY A 25 19.66 -14.24 -4.21
CA GLY A 25 19.50 -15.03 -5.44
C GLY A 25 18.31 -14.60 -6.31
N VAL A 26 17.69 -13.47 -6.00
CA VAL A 26 16.50 -12.94 -6.66
C VAL A 26 16.77 -11.53 -7.18
N GLY A 27 16.16 -11.15 -8.31
CA GLY A 27 16.34 -9.83 -8.91
C GLY A 27 17.41 -9.82 -10.01
N GLY A 28 17.77 -8.64 -10.49
CA GLY A 28 18.80 -8.48 -11.52
C GLY A 28 18.43 -8.99 -12.91
N GLY A 29 19.30 -8.65 -13.88
CA GLY A 29 19.35 -9.26 -15.21
C GLY A 29 18.12 -9.00 -16.10
N SER A 30 17.32 -7.99 -15.80
CA SER A 30 16.09 -7.74 -16.56
C SER A 30 16.34 -6.84 -17.79
N GLY A 31 15.64 -7.17 -18.87
CA GLY A 31 15.57 -6.41 -20.13
C GLY A 31 14.26 -6.68 -20.88
N THR A 32 13.25 -7.22 -20.19
CA THR A 32 11.94 -7.56 -20.76
C THR A 32 10.87 -7.23 -19.74
N TYR A 33 9.82 -6.55 -20.18
CA TYR A 33 8.71 -6.16 -19.32
C TYR A 33 7.83 -7.37 -18.93
N PRO A 34 7.39 -7.49 -17.66
CA PRO A 34 7.78 -6.66 -16.50
C PRO A 34 9.05 -7.15 -15.78
N GLY A 35 9.53 -8.36 -16.05
CA GLY A 35 10.85 -8.85 -15.61
C GLY A 35 11.16 -8.68 -14.12
N ASN A 36 12.44 -8.48 -13.81
CA ASN A 36 12.97 -8.24 -12.46
C ASN A 36 13.27 -6.75 -12.24
N SER A 37 12.44 -5.87 -12.82
CA SER A 37 12.67 -4.43 -12.81
C SER A 37 11.50 -3.68 -12.22
N ASN A 38 11.81 -2.55 -11.59
CA ASN A 38 10.81 -1.51 -11.39
C ASN A 38 10.62 -0.76 -12.71
N TRP A 39 9.41 -0.29 -12.98
CA TRP A 39 9.10 0.47 -14.20
C TRP A 39 8.55 1.83 -13.84
N VAL A 40 9.16 2.85 -14.42
CA VAL A 40 8.91 4.23 -14.05
C VAL A 40 8.46 5.03 -15.25
N ARG A 41 7.32 5.70 -15.12
CA ARG A 41 6.85 6.72 -16.05
C ARG A 41 6.79 8.06 -15.33
N SER A 42 7.43 9.06 -15.90
CA SER A 42 7.41 10.45 -15.43
C SER A 42 6.31 11.25 -16.14
N PRO A 43 5.88 12.42 -15.62
CA PRO A 43 6.29 13.07 -14.36
C PRO A 43 5.65 12.46 -13.11
N ASP A 44 5.76 13.11 -11.94
CA ASP A 44 4.96 12.78 -10.76
C ASP A 44 3.47 13.15 -10.96
N GLY A 45 2.58 12.54 -10.17
CA GLY A 45 1.13 12.75 -10.28
C GLY A 45 0.48 11.93 -11.41
N ASN A 46 -0.66 12.40 -11.90
CA ASN A 46 -1.57 11.64 -12.76
C ASN A 46 -0.97 11.03 -14.03
N GLN A 47 0.03 11.66 -14.64
CA GLN A 47 0.71 11.16 -15.84
C GLN A 47 1.80 10.12 -15.55
N GLY A 48 2.22 10.03 -14.28
CA GLY A 48 3.27 9.15 -13.82
C GLY A 48 2.79 7.77 -13.44
N SER A 49 3.71 6.82 -13.32
CA SER A 49 3.44 5.49 -12.73
C SER A 49 4.73 4.90 -12.17
N PHE A 50 4.59 4.20 -11.05
CA PHE A 50 5.66 3.39 -10.49
C PHE A 50 5.16 1.96 -10.30
N GLU A 51 5.60 1.07 -11.17
CA GLU A 51 5.36 -0.37 -11.07
C GLU A 51 6.57 -1.02 -10.39
N VAL A 52 6.33 -1.75 -9.30
CA VAL A 52 7.39 -2.53 -8.67
C VAL A 52 7.62 -3.82 -9.42
N TRP A 53 8.83 -4.36 -9.35
CA TRP A 53 9.15 -5.69 -9.88
C TRP A 53 8.24 -6.79 -9.31
N ASN A 54 8.04 -7.87 -10.07
CA ASN A 54 6.95 -8.81 -9.84
C ASN A 54 6.91 -9.43 -8.44
N GLN A 55 8.07 -9.77 -7.84
CA GLN A 55 8.12 -10.44 -6.54
C GLN A 55 7.78 -9.54 -5.35
N MET A 56 7.58 -8.25 -5.59
CA MET A 56 7.31 -7.26 -4.55
C MET A 56 5.91 -6.65 -4.71
N LYS A 57 5.16 -7.07 -5.74
CA LYS A 57 3.84 -6.51 -6.05
C LYS A 57 2.84 -6.75 -4.94
N GLY A 58 2.77 -7.97 -4.42
CA GLY A 58 1.84 -8.32 -3.33
C GLY A 58 2.17 -7.59 -2.05
N GLU A 59 3.44 -7.64 -1.62
CA GLU A 59 3.89 -6.99 -0.39
C GLU A 59 3.66 -5.47 -0.44
N MET A 60 3.96 -4.84 -1.59
CA MET A 60 3.73 -3.41 -1.77
C MET A 60 2.26 -3.06 -1.79
N ALA A 61 1.42 -3.88 -2.44
CA ALA A 61 -0.03 -3.66 -2.42
C ALA A 61 -0.58 -3.69 -0.99
N ARG A 62 -0.21 -4.69 -0.20
CA ARG A 62 -0.64 -4.79 1.22
C ARG A 62 -0.12 -3.64 2.07
N ALA A 63 1.12 -3.20 1.87
CA ALA A 63 1.65 -2.03 2.56
C ALA A 63 0.85 -0.76 2.23
N ILE A 64 0.51 -0.55 0.95
CA ILE A 64 -0.28 0.60 0.49
C ILE A 64 -1.72 0.55 1.02
N PHE A 65 -2.34 -0.64 1.04
CA PHE A 65 -3.65 -0.83 1.65
C PHE A 65 -3.67 -0.48 3.13
N TYR A 66 -2.66 -0.92 3.89
CA TYR A 66 -2.53 -0.56 5.30
C TYR A 66 -2.37 0.95 5.49
N MET A 67 -1.55 1.60 4.65
CA MET A 67 -1.37 3.05 4.72
C MET A 67 -2.67 3.80 4.42
N ALA A 68 -3.50 3.33 3.49
CA ALA A 68 -4.78 3.94 3.20
C ALA A 68 -5.71 3.89 4.42
N ILE A 69 -5.88 2.72 5.03
CA ILE A 69 -6.76 2.55 6.20
C ILE A 69 -6.22 3.21 7.47
N ARG A 70 -4.89 3.23 7.67
CA ARG A 70 -4.30 3.83 8.87
C ARG A 70 -4.36 5.35 8.84
N TYR A 71 -4.31 5.97 7.66
CA TYR A 71 -4.14 7.41 7.51
C TYR A 71 -5.34 8.03 6.77
N GLU A 72 -6.44 8.21 7.49
CA GLU A 72 -7.68 8.83 7.01
C GLU A 72 -7.71 10.36 7.20
N GLY A 73 -6.57 10.95 7.60
CA GLY A 73 -6.45 12.38 7.91
C GLY A 73 -6.94 12.76 9.31
N GLY A 74 -7.00 14.06 9.58
CA GLY A 74 -7.43 14.60 10.88
C GLY A 74 -6.26 14.99 11.78
N VAL A 75 -6.47 14.92 13.09
CA VAL A 75 -5.48 15.29 14.10
C VAL A 75 -5.35 14.14 15.07
N ASP A 76 -4.14 13.62 15.23
CA ASP A 76 -3.86 12.58 16.21
C ASP A 76 -4.18 13.11 17.62
N PRO A 77 -5.10 12.48 18.38
CA PRO A 77 -5.57 13.01 19.65
C PRO A 77 -4.49 13.02 20.73
N THR A 78 -3.45 12.21 20.58
CA THR A 78 -2.36 12.08 21.56
C THR A 78 -1.28 13.13 21.34
N SER A 79 -0.81 13.30 20.11
CA SER A 79 0.30 14.19 19.74
C SER A 79 -0.16 15.56 19.24
N GLY A 80 -1.44 15.72 18.90
CA GLY A 80 -2.00 16.95 18.33
C GLY A 80 -1.49 17.28 16.92
N GLN A 81 -0.82 16.33 16.26
CA GLN A 81 -0.28 16.50 14.92
C GLN A 81 -1.32 16.20 13.85
N ASN A 82 -1.29 16.96 12.75
CA ASN A 82 -2.10 16.65 11.58
C ASN A 82 -1.64 15.33 10.97
N GLU A 83 -2.56 14.40 10.77
CA GLU A 83 -2.31 13.17 10.05
C GLU A 83 -2.58 13.38 8.55
N PRO A 84 -1.77 12.77 7.66
CA PRO A 84 -2.07 12.77 6.24
C PRO A 84 -3.36 11.98 5.96
N GLN A 85 -4.08 12.38 4.92
CA GLN A 85 -5.18 11.61 4.35
C GLN A 85 -4.68 10.89 3.10
N LEU A 86 -4.56 9.57 3.16
CA LEU A 86 -4.00 8.73 2.11
C LEU A 86 -5.08 7.82 1.55
N GLU A 87 -5.32 7.89 0.24
CA GLU A 87 -6.40 7.12 -0.39
C GLU A 87 -5.95 6.46 -1.68
N LEU A 88 -6.82 5.61 -2.23
CA LEU A 88 -6.65 4.92 -3.50
C LEU A 88 -7.79 5.31 -4.44
N THR A 89 -7.49 5.44 -5.73
CA THR A 89 -8.49 5.83 -6.73
C THR A 89 -8.14 5.21 -8.07
N ASP A 90 -9.15 4.84 -8.86
CA ASP A 90 -8.93 4.51 -10.27
C ASP A 90 -9.02 5.76 -11.18
N ILE A 91 -9.40 6.90 -10.61
CA ILE A 91 -9.56 8.17 -11.33
C ILE A 91 -8.22 8.91 -11.32
N ARG A 92 -7.48 8.75 -12.42
CA ARG A 92 -6.20 9.44 -12.65
C ARG A 92 -6.28 10.95 -12.42
N GLY A 93 -7.40 11.58 -12.76
CA GLY A 93 -7.61 13.02 -12.61
C GLY A 93 -7.44 13.52 -11.16
N ASP A 94 -7.74 12.67 -10.18
CA ASP A 94 -7.68 13.01 -8.76
C ASP A 94 -6.24 12.94 -8.22
N ILE A 95 -5.35 12.23 -8.92
CA ILE A 95 -3.95 12.02 -8.53
C ILE A 95 -3.13 13.28 -8.87
N VAL A 96 -3.24 14.30 -8.02
CA VAL A 96 -2.51 15.56 -8.15
C VAL A 96 -1.40 15.66 -7.10
N GLN A 97 -0.41 16.52 -7.39
CA GLN A 97 0.63 16.83 -6.41
C GLN A 97 0.05 17.71 -5.31
N ILE A 98 0.17 17.26 -4.07
CA ILE A 98 -0.22 18.01 -2.87
C ILE A 98 1.01 18.43 -2.08
N ASN A 99 0.88 19.49 -1.28
CA ASN A 99 1.98 20.07 -0.50
C ASN A 99 1.60 20.32 0.98
N ASN A 100 0.50 19.74 1.46
CA ASN A 100 0.05 19.83 2.84
C ASN A 100 -0.82 18.61 3.21
N TYR A 101 -1.00 18.38 4.52
CA TYR A 101 -1.76 17.25 5.06
C TYR A 101 -3.28 17.45 5.09
N SER A 102 -3.80 18.59 4.62
CA SER A 102 -5.25 18.86 4.56
C SER A 102 -5.89 18.47 3.23
N GLN A 103 -5.14 17.79 2.34
CA GLN A 103 -5.63 17.32 1.06
C GLN A 103 -5.42 15.81 0.97
N THR A 104 -6.36 15.11 0.33
CA THR A 104 -6.24 13.68 0.03
C THR A 104 -5.06 13.43 -0.91
N ALA A 105 -4.16 12.54 -0.51
CA ALA A 105 -3.05 12.06 -1.31
C ALA A 105 -3.41 10.69 -1.90
N TYR A 106 -3.59 10.63 -3.21
CA TYR A 106 -3.86 9.36 -3.90
C TYR A 106 -2.56 8.62 -4.22
N MET A 107 -2.38 7.44 -3.63
CA MET A 107 -1.11 6.71 -3.66
C MET A 107 -0.98 5.75 -4.84
N GLY A 108 -2.09 5.33 -5.45
CA GLY A 108 -2.08 4.33 -6.51
C GLY A 108 -3.45 4.05 -7.09
N LEU A 109 -3.46 3.30 -8.19
CA LEU A 109 -4.67 2.78 -8.81
C LEU A 109 -5.17 1.58 -8.01
N LEU A 110 -6.39 1.67 -7.50
CA LEU A 110 -6.99 0.64 -6.65
C LEU A 110 -7.09 -0.70 -7.40
N ALA A 111 -7.55 -0.67 -8.66
CA ALA A 111 -7.66 -1.87 -9.49
C ALA A 111 -6.32 -2.56 -9.70
N ASP A 112 -5.25 -1.80 -9.95
CA ASP A 112 -3.91 -2.36 -10.18
C ASP A 112 -3.35 -2.97 -8.91
N LEU A 113 -3.50 -2.29 -7.77
CA LEU A 113 -3.04 -2.78 -6.46
C LEU A 113 -3.80 -4.04 -6.03
N LEU A 114 -5.11 -4.10 -6.27
CA LEU A 114 -5.91 -5.31 -6.02
C LEU A 114 -5.43 -6.47 -6.91
N ALA A 115 -5.14 -6.20 -8.18
CA ALA A 115 -4.59 -7.22 -9.08
C ALA A 115 -3.20 -7.71 -8.61
N TRP A 116 -2.34 -6.81 -8.13
CA TRP A 116 -1.03 -7.15 -7.57
C TRP A 116 -1.16 -8.02 -6.32
N HIS A 117 -2.04 -7.62 -5.40
CA HIS A 117 -2.31 -8.36 -4.18
C HIS A 117 -2.83 -9.78 -4.44
N GLN A 118 -3.77 -9.93 -5.38
CA GLN A 118 -4.35 -11.23 -5.73
C GLN A 118 -3.37 -12.15 -6.47
N ALA A 119 -2.48 -11.58 -7.29
CA ALA A 119 -1.49 -12.35 -8.03
C ALA A 119 -0.33 -12.85 -7.14
N ASP A 120 -0.11 -12.23 -5.97
CA ASP A 120 1.02 -12.50 -5.08
C ASP A 120 0.56 -12.54 -3.61
N PRO A 121 -0.01 -13.67 -3.15
CA PRO A 121 -0.48 -13.86 -1.77
C PRO A 121 0.64 -13.71 -0.73
N PRO A 122 0.30 -13.48 0.56
CA PRO A 122 1.30 -13.34 1.62
C PRO A 122 2.25 -14.54 1.69
N SER A 123 3.55 -14.25 1.67
CA SER A 123 4.59 -15.27 1.84
C SER A 123 4.84 -15.55 3.32
N ALA A 124 5.41 -16.71 3.64
CA ALA A 124 5.81 -17.03 5.02
C ALA A 124 6.82 -16.01 5.60
N ALA A 125 7.69 -15.46 4.75
CA ALA A 125 8.66 -14.45 5.16
C ALA A 125 7.95 -13.11 5.49
N GLU A 126 6.92 -12.75 4.73
CA GLU A 126 6.12 -11.56 5.00
C GLU A 126 5.30 -11.69 6.28
N VAL A 127 4.67 -12.85 6.52
CA VAL A 127 3.95 -13.13 7.77
C VAL A 127 4.90 -13.05 8.97
N ALA A 128 6.07 -13.70 8.90
CA ALA A 128 7.07 -13.65 9.97
C ALA A 128 7.57 -12.21 10.23
N ARG A 129 7.70 -11.39 9.18
CA ARG A 129 8.03 -9.97 9.31
C ARG A 129 6.90 -9.19 10.00
N ASN A 130 5.65 -9.47 9.66
CA ASN A 130 4.48 -8.83 10.27
C ASN A 130 4.39 -9.14 11.77
N ASP A 131 4.62 -10.40 12.16
CA ASP A 131 4.69 -10.82 13.58
C ASP A 131 5.81 -10.11 14.34
N LEU A 132 7.00 -10.02 13.72
CA LEU A 132 8.13 -9.33 14.34
C LEU A 132 7.85 -7.84 14.53
N ILE A 133 7.30 -7.16 13.53
CA ILE A 133 6.94 -5.74 13.60
C ILE A 133 5.91 -5.50 14.71
N MET A 134 4.88 -6.35 14.79
CA MET A 134 3.87 -6.28 15.86
C MET A 134 4.51 -6.32 17.25
N SER A 135 5.51 -7.19 17.46
CA SER A 135 6.18 -7.30 18.77
C SER A 135 6.91 -6.03 19.21
N PHE A 136 7.23 -5.12 18.28
CA PHE A 136 7.90 -3.85 18.58
C PHE A 136 6.95 -2.63 18.54
N GLN A 137 5.98 -2.61 17.62
CA GLN A 137 5.14 -1.44 17.36
C GLN A 137 3.73 -1.54 17.98
N GLY A 138 3.29 -2.75 18.35
CA GLY A 138 1.96 -3.01 18.87
C GLY A 138 0.86 -3.03 17.79
N ASN A 139 1.16 -2.69 16.55
CA ASN A 139 0.26 -2.79 15.41
C ASN A 139 0.83 -3.70 14.31
N ARG A 140 -0.05 -4.25 13.47
CA ARG A 140 0.31 -5.15 12.36
C ARG A 140 -0.53 -4.84 11.13
N ASN A 141 -0.05 -5.26 9.96
CA ASN A 141 -0.79 -5.07 8.72
C ASN A 141 -1.90 -6.14 8.59
N PRO A 142 -3.20 -5.78 8.67
CA PRO A 142 -4.30 -6.73 8.56
C PRO A 142 -4.30 -7.51 7.26
N PHE A 143 -3.85 -6.90 6.15
CA PHE A 143 -3.93 -7.51 4.83
C PHE A 143 -2.88 -8.61 4.61
N VAL A 144 -1.91 -8.75 5.52
CA VAL A 144 -0.99 -9.88 5.56
C VAL A 144 -1.64 -11.09 6.22
N ASP A 145 -2.44 -10.87 7.27
CA ASP A 145 -3.08 -11.94 8.05
C ASP A 145 -4.43 -12.35 7.44
N HIS A 146 -5.15 -11.36 6.92
CA HIS A 146 -6.46 -11.46 6.28
C HIS A 146 -6.41 -10.83 4.87
N PRO A 147 -5.71 -11.46 3.91
CA PRO A 147 -5.67 -10.97 2.54
C PRO A 147 -7.07 -10.83 1.92
N GLU A 148 -8.04 -11.63 2.35
CA GLU A 148 -9.43 -11.57 1.89
C GLU A 148 -10.15 -10.26 2.22
N TRP A 149 -9.64 -9.46 3.17
CA TRP A 149 -10.23 -8.16 3.50
C TRP A 149 -9.88 -7.06 2.49
N ALA A 150 -8.83 -7.25 1.68
CA ALA A 150 -8.45 -6.31 0.63
C ALA A 150 -9.46 -6.36 -0.52
N THR A 151 -10.58 -5.68 -0.35
CA THR A 151 -11.67 -5.62 -1.33
C THR A 151 -11.86 -4.22 -1.85
N ARG A 152 -12.36 -4.09 -3.07
CA ARG A 152 -12.74 -2.79 -3.64
C ARG A 152 -13.75 -2.05 -2.76
N ALA A 153 -14.73 -2.78 -2.22
CA ALA A 153 -15.76 -2.22 -1.36
C ALA A 153 -15.19 -1.57 -0.08
N LEU A 154 -14.10 -2.11 0.48
CA LEU A 154 -13.46 -1.53 1.66
C LEU A 154 -12.94 -0.12 1.37
N PHE A 155 -12.24 0.07 0.24
CA PHE A 155 -11.59 1.35 -0.09
C PHE A 155 -12.53 2.38 -0.74
N GLU A 156 -13.68 1.94 -1.27
CA GLU A 156 -14.70 2.84 -1.85
C GLU A 156 -15.85 3.13 -0.88
N SER A 157 -15.83 2.55 0.33
CA SER A 157 -16.90 2.71 1.31
C SER A 157 -16.90 4.12 1.91
N VAL A 158 -17.83 4.96 1.45
CA VAL A 158 -18.04 6.33 1.98
C VAL A 158 -18.77 6.38 3.33
N ASN A 159 -19.34 5.26 3.81
CA ASN A 159 -20.04 5.20 5.10
C ASN A 159 -20.32 3.72 5.51
N PRO A 160 -19.47 3.05 6.30
CA PRO A 160 -19.80 1.71 6.77
C PRO A 160 -20.97 1.80 7.77
N ALA A 161 -22.13 1.26 7.39
CA ALA A 161 -23.35 1.35 8.20
C ALA A 161 -23.24 0.63 9.55
N VAL A 162 -22.38 -0.40 9.63
CA VAL A 162 -22.07 -1.17 10.84
C VAL A 162 -20.68 -1.77 10.67
N CYS A 163 -19.77 -1.54 11.62
CA CYS A 163 -18.49 -2.23 11.70
C CYS A 163 -18.69 -3.49 12.56
N GLU A 164 -19.19 -4.58 11.97
CA GLU A 164 -19.28 -5.87 12.64
C GLU A 164 -17.95 -6.60 12.50
N LEU A 165 -17.10 -6.45 13.51
CA LEU A 165 -15.86 -7.22 13.63
C LEU A 165 -16.24 -8.65 14.00
N GLY A 166 -16.02 -9.60 13.08
CA GLY A 166 -16.10 -11.03 13.39
C GLY A 166 -15.22 -11.35 14.59
N GLY A 167 -15.77 -12.01 15.60
CA GLY A 167 -15.22 -12.02 16.96
C GLY A 167 -13.80 -12.58 17.12
N ASN A 168 -13.21 -12.31 18.30
CA ASN A 168 -11.97 -12.86 18.88
C ASN A 168 -10.70 -12.87 18.01
N ASP A 169 -10.68 -12.19 16.87
CA ASP A 169 -9.44 -12.01 16.13
C ASP A 169 -8.45 -11.18 16.96
N LEU A 170 -7.18 -11.59 16.96
CA LEU A 170 -6.13 -10.91 17.73
C LEU A 170 -5.97 -9.45 17.32
N ILE A 171 -6.29 -9.12 16.06
CA ILE A 171 -6.25 -7.74 15.60
C ILE A 171 -7.31 -6.84 16.25
N PHE A 172 -8.41 -7.42 16.73
CA PHE A 172 -9.48 -6.71 17.42
C PHE A 172 -9.45 -6.91 18.94
N ALA A 173 -8.53 -7.73 19.46
CA ALA A 173 -8.43 -8.04 20.87
C ALA A 173 -8.20 -6.78 21.74
N ASP A 174 -7.53 -5.77 21.19
CA ASP A 174 -7.20 -4.52 21.88
C ASP A 174 -8.07 -3.33 21.44
N GLY A 175 -9.15 -3.57 20.69
CA GLY A 175 -10.10 -2.51 20.30
C GLY A 175 -9.48 -1.38 19.46
N PHE A 176 -8.39 -1.67 18.73
CA PHE A 176 -7.56 -0.72 17.97
C PHE A 176 -6.67 0.23 18.79
N GLU A 177 -6.61 0.08 20.11
CA GLU A 177 -5.81 0.95 20.98
C GLU A 177 -4.45 0.32 21.32
N VAL A 178 -3.37 1.08 21.15
CA VAL A 178 -2.03 0.67 21.58
C VAL A 178 -1.95 0.86 23.08
N PHE A 179 -1.80 -0.24 23.84
CA PHE A 179 -1.38 -0.14 25.25
C PHE A 179 0.03 0.46 25.30
N VAL A 180 0.11 1.75 25.61
CA VAL A 180 1.33 2.34 26.15
C VAL A 180 1.30 2.06 27.67
N PRO A 181 2.28 1.33 28.24
CA PRO A 181 2.38 1.15 29.68
C PRO A 181 2.68 2.47 30.42
#